data_AF-A0A2V8MN56-F1
#
_entry.id   AF-A0A2V8MN56-F1
#
_cell.length_a   1.000
_cell.length_b   1.000
_cell.length_c   1.000
_cell.angle_alpha   90.00
_cell.angle_beta   90.00
_cell.angle_gamma   90.00
#
_symmetry.space_group_name_H-M   'P 1'
#
loop_
_entity.id
_entity.type
_entity.pdbx_description
1 polymer ?
#
loop_
_entity_poly.entity_id
_entity_poly.type
_entity_poly.pdbx_seq_one_letter_code
_entity_poly.pdbx_strand_id
1 'polypeptide(L)'
;MPTEYVQKLAPGAYAPTNERYPLRCTVRNDKSALEITFDTGPDEPIKGADSIAGLAKAAYLERLDPHDRGDVYLTVILGKDENDINRNLHVEVAGHDGKDHKDNAIAIARDILSHLH
;
A
#
# COMPACT_ATOMS: atom_id res chain seq x y z
N MET A 1 4.73 -15.78 -4.58
CA MET A 1 5.65 -14.62 -4.68
C MET A 1 4.88 -13.38 -5.13
N PRO A 2 5.30 -12.14 -4.80
CA PRO A 2 4.58 -10.89 -5.11
C PRO A 2 4.06 -10.80 -6.56
N THR A 3 4.79 -11.38 -7.51
CA THR A 3 4.47 -11.48 -8.94
C THR A 3 3.14 -12.18 -9.27
N GLU A 4 2.70 -13.15 -8.48
CA GLU A 4 1.43 -13.88 -8.72
C GLU A 4 0.19 -13.04 -8.36
N TYR A 5 0.35 -12.06 -7.47
CA TYR A 5 -0.70 -11.12 -7.06
C TYR A 5 -0.94 -10.03 -8.10
N VAL A 6 0.13 -9.57 -8.74
CA VAL A 6 0.12 -8.52 -9.75
C VAL A 6 -0.81 -8.84 -10.92
N GLN A 7 -0.78 -10.08 -11.42
CA GLN A 7 -1.58 -10.50 -12.57
C GLN A 7 -3.09 -10.59 -12.26
N LYS A 8 -3.47 -10.80 -10.98
CA LYS A 8 -4.87 -10.82 -10.55
C LYS A 8 -5.46 -9.42 -10.40
N LEU A 9 -4.66 -8.46 -9.92
CA LEU A 9 -5.11 -7.10 -9.59
C LEU A 9 -5.05 -6.15 -10.80
N ALA A 10 -4.11 -6.33 -11.72
CA ALA A 10 -3.95 -5.49 -12.91
C ALA A 10 -3.66 -6.34 -14.16
N PRO A 11 -4.70 -6.84 -14.86
CA PRO A 11 -4.52 -7.65 -16.06
C PRO A 11 -3.74 -6.87 -17.14
N GLY A 12 -2.56 -7.38 -17.52
CA GLY A 12 -1.67 -6.75 -18.51
C GLY A 12 -0.53 -5.90 -17.93
N ALA A 13 -0.40 -5.82 -16.60
CA ALA A 13 0.69 -5.09 -15.99
C ALA A 13 2.03 -5.86 -16.06
N TYR A 14 3.12 -5.10 -16.16
CA TYR A 14 4.48 -5.66 -16.23
C TYR A 14 4.90 -6.25 -14.88
N ALA A 15 5.72 -7.31 -14.92
CA ALA A 15 6.29 -7.93 -13.73
C ALA A 15 7.11 -6.90 -12.92
N PRO A 16 7.14 -7.02 -11.58
CA PRO A 16 7.84 -6.07 -10.72
C PRO A 16 9.33 -6.00 -11.09
N THR A 17 9.82 -4.78 -11.27
CA THR A 17 11.23 -4.53 -11.61
C THR A 17 12.05 -4.38 -10.33
N ASN A 18 12.71 -5.47 -9.92
CA ASN A 18 13.66 -5.59 -8.81
C ASN A 18 13.13 -5.28 -7.39
N GLU A 19 13.28 -6.26 -6.48
CA GLU A 19 13.27 -6.00 -5.04
C GLU A 19 14.43 -5.05 -4.70
N ARG A 20 14.10 -3.85 -4.22
CA ARG A 20 15.02 -3.02 -3.45
C ARG A 20 14.43 -2.89 -2.06
N TYR A 21 15.28 -2.83 -1.03
CA TYR A 21 14.84 -2.45 0.31
C TYR A 21 14.53 -0.93 0.32
N PRO A 22 13.44 -0.47 0.96
CA PRO A 22 12.38 -1.27 1.61
C PRO A 22 11.64 -2.13 0.58
N LEU A 23 11.31 -3.39 0.94
CA LEU A 23 10.77 -4.41 0.01
C LEU A 23 9.62 -3.83 -0.79
N ARG A 24 9.91 -3.47 -2.04
CA ARG A 24 9.01 -2.72 -2.91
C ARG A 24 8.64 -3.53 -4.13
N CYS A 25 7.35 -3.57 -4.41
CA CYS A 25 6.77 -4.13 -5.63
C CYS A 25 5.95 -3.04 -6.31
N THR A 26 6.45 -2.54 -7.44
CA THR A 26 5.74 -1.54 -8.25
C THR A 26 5.20 -2.19 -9.52
N VAL A 27 3.94 -1.93 -9.79
CA VAL A 27 3.17 -2.40 -10.94
C VAL A 27 2.60 -1.17 -11.62
N ARG A 28 2.80 -1.02 -12.93
CA ARG A 28 2.32 0.18 -13.64
C ARG A 28 1.85 -0.14 -15.04
N ASN A 29 0.95 0.71 -15.53
CA ASN A 29 0.59 0.85 -16.93
C ASN A 29 0.67 2.34 -17.34
N ASP A 30 0.25 2.68 -18.55
CA ASP A 30 0.34 4.05 -19.09
C ASP A 30 -0.52 5.10 -18.36
N LYS A 31 -1.41 4.67 -17.44
CA LYS A 31 -2.41 5.53 -16.78
C LYS A 31 -2.39 5.45 -15.26
N SER A 32 -1.82 4.40 -14.70
CA SER A 32 -1.89 4.12 -13.27
C SER A 32 -0.68 3.32 -12.79
N ALA A 33 -0.31 3.54 -11.54
CA ALA A 33 0.67 2.73 -10.82
C ALA A 33 0.09 2.25 -9.48
N LEU A 34 0.41 1.01 -9.15
CA LEU A 34 0.25 0.43 -7.82
C LEU A 34 1.65 0.17 -7.28
N GLU A 35 1.95 0.70 -6.11
CA GLU A 35 3.17 0.39 -5.37
C GLU A 35 2.82 -0.21 -4.01
N ILE A 36 3.46 -1.33 -3.70
CA ILE A 36 3.37 -2.01 -2.41
C ILE A 36 4.77 -1.96 -1.79
N THR A 37 4.88 -1.42 -0.58
CA THR A 37 6.17 -1.36 0.14
C THR A 37 6.03 -1.94 1.54
N PHE A 38 6.98 -2.78 1.96
CA PHE A 38 7.17 -3.15 3.36
C PHE A 38 8.42 -2.49 3.92
N ASP A 39 8.29 -1.79 5.05
CA ASP A 39 9.40 -1.08 5.68
C ASP A 39 9.41 -1.24 7.20
N THR A 40 10.27 -0.45 7.86
CA THR A 40 10.40 -0.40 9.32
C THR A 40 10.02 0.98 9.88
N GLY A 41 8.92 1.55 9.39
CA GLY A 41 8.45 2.86 9.81
C GLY A 41 7.89 2.90 11.25
N PRO A 42 7.30 4.03 11.66
CA PRO A 42 6.81 4.22 13.03
C PRO A 42 5.68 3.25 13.39
N ASP A 43 5.56 2.91 14.68
CA ASP A 43 4.56 1.99 15.22
C ASP A 43 3.28 2.68 15.70
N GLU A 44 3.17 3.99 15.46
CA GLU A 44 2.01 4.84 15.69
C GLU A 44 1.59 5.59 14.42
N PRO A 45 0.28 5.85 14.21
CA PRO A 45 -0.21 6.65 13.09
C PRO A 45 0.31 8.09 13.10
N ILE A 46 0.45 8.69 11.92
CA ILE A 46 0.76 10.12 11.81
C ILE A 46 -0.41 10.94 12.36
N LYS A 47 -0.09 11.92 13.21
CA LYS A 47 -1.09 12.79 13.82
C LYS A 47 -1.86 13.57 12.76
N GLY A 48 -3.19 13.47 12.80
CA GLY A 48 -4.09 14.17 11.87
C GLY A 48 -4.35 13.44 10.56
N ALA A 49 -3.79 12.24 10.36
CA ALA A 49 -4.12 11.39 9.22
C ALA A 49 -5.51 10.75 9.38
N ASP A 50 -6.15 10.45 8.25
CA ASP A 50 -7.47 9.82 8.22
C ASP A 50 -7.36 8.35 8.61
N SER A 51 -7.83 8.01 9.82
CA SER A 51 -7.77 6.63 10.31
C SER A 51 -8.71 5.69 9.55
N ILE A 52 -8.20 4.49 9.24
CA ILE A 52 -8.95 3.39 8.64
C ILE A 52 -9.07 2.25 9.65
N ALA A 53 -10.32 1.97 10.04
CA ALA A 53 -10.61 0.91 11.00
C ALA A 53 -10.52 -0.49 10.37
N GLY A 54 -10.14 -1.47 11.20
CA GLY A 54 -10.22 -2.89 10.85
C GLY A 54 -9.06 -3.44 10.02
N LEU A 55 -7.90 -2.77 10.01
CA LEU A 55 -6.68 -3.25 9.36
C LEU A 55 -5.54 -3.36 10.39
N ALA A 56 -5.02 -4.58 10.59
CA ALA A 56 -3.90 -4.89 11.47
C ALA A 56 -3.93 -4.16 12.84
N LYS A 57 -2.80 -3.57 13.29
CA LYS A 57 -2.74 -2.77 14.52
C LYS A 57 -3.41 -1.41 14.33
N ALA A 58 -3.11 -0.75 13.22
CA ALA A 58 -3.72 0.51 12.82
C ALA A 58 -3.49 0.75 11.32
N ALA A 59 -4.32 1.59 10.69
CA ALA A 59 -4.08 2.07 9.33
C ALA A 59 -4.56 3.51 9.18
N TYR A 60 -3.95 4.24 8.25
CA TYR A 60 -4.30 5.62 7.95
C TYR A 60 -3.98 6.00 6.51
N LEU A 61 -4.77 6.93 5.97
CA LEU A 61 -4.57 7.47 4.63
C LEU A 61 -3.78 8.78 4.70
N GLU A 62 -2.83 8.88 3.78
CA GLU A 62 -2.10 10.08 3.44
C GLU A 62 -2.50 10.46 2.01
N ARG A 63 -2.95 11.71 1.82
CA ARG A 63 -3.21 12.26 0.49
C ARG A 63 -2.04 13.17 0.13
N LEU A 64 -1.34 12.84 -0.95
CA LEU A 64 -0.17 13.59 -1.43
C LEU A 64 -0.56 15.00 -1.90
N ASP A 65 -1.75 15.18 -2.46
CA ASP A 65 -2.36 16.48 -2.74
C ASP A 65 -3.80 16.52 -2.17
N PRO A 66 -4.15 17.48 -1.30
CA PRO A 66 -5.53 17.64 -0.83
C PRO A 66 -6.50 18.14 -1.92
N HIS A 67 -6.02 18.67 -3.04
CA HIS A 67 -6.83 19.12 -4.18
C HIS A 67 -6.99 18.07 -5.27
N ASP A 68 -6.03 17.14 -5.39
CA ASP A 68 -6.09 16.05 -6.35
C ASP A 68 -6.42 14.73 -5.63
N ARG A 69 -7.61 14.19 -5.89
CA ARG A 69 -8.10 12.97 -5.22
C ARG A 69 -7.50 11.69 -5.78
N GLY A 70 -6.71 11.80 -6.86
CA GLY A 70 -6.14 10.67 -7.61
C GLY A 70 -5.23 9.80 -6.76
N ASP A 71 -4.16 10.38 -6.24
CA ASP A 71 -3.09 9.58 -5.63
C ASP A 71 -3.38 9.32 -4.15
N VAL A 72 -3.52 8.04 -3.82
CA VAL A 72 -3.82 7.59 -2.47
C VAL A 72 -2.68 6.77 -1.92
N TYR A 73 -2.20 7.17 -0.73
CA TYR A 73 -1.20 6.45 0.02
C TYR A 73 -1.82 5.91 1.31
N LEU A 74 -1.94 4.58 1.42
CA LEU A 74 -2.45 3.91 2.61
C LEU A 74 -1.28 3.28 3.37
N THR A 75 -1.08 3.70 4.61
CA THR A 75 -0.12 3.08 5.53
C THR A 75 -0.86 2.18 6.51
N VAL A 76 -0.43 0.93 6.62
CA VAL A 76 -0.91 -0.08 7.57
C VAL A 76 0.22 -0.46 8.51
N ILE A 77 0.02 -0.25 9.80
CA ILE A 77 0.95 -0.65 10.86
C ILE A 77 0.67 -2.11 11.22
N LEU A 78 1.62 -2.99 10.90
CA LEU A 78 1.51 -4.41 11.18
C LEU A 78 1.84 -4.72 12.64
N GLY A 79 2.72 -3.91 13.25
CA GLY A 79 3.24 -4.11 14.59
C GLY A 79 4.67 -4.65 14.57
N LYS A 80 5.17 -5.01 15.76
CA LYS A 80 6.55 -5.47 15.92
C LYS A 80 6.71 -6.95 15.57
N ASP A 81 7.80 -7.28 14.90
CA ASP A 81 8.21 -8.65 14.61
C ASP A 81 8.96 -9.29 15.82
N GLU A 82 9.45 -10.52 15.63
CA GLU A 82 10.20 -11.28 16.64
C GLU A 82 11.49 -10.60 17.13
N ASN A 83 12.01 -9.63 16.37
CA ASN A 83 13.20 -8.87 16.70
C ASN A 83 12.87 -7.48 17.32
N ASP A 84 11.62 -7.27 17.73
CA ASP A 84 11.10 -5.99 18.26
C ASP A 84 11.13 -4.84 17.21
N ILE A 85 11.22 -5.17 15.92
CA ILE A 85 11.23 -4.19 14.82
C ILE A 85 9.80 -4.01 14.32
N ASN A 86 9.31 -2.76 14.33
CA ASN A 86 8.00 -2.46 13.75
C ASN A 86 8.01 -2.65 12.23
N ARG A 87 6.94 -3.22 11.69
CA ARG A 87 6.74 -3.41 10.26
C ARG A 87 5.50 -2.66 9.80
N ASN A 88 5.63 -1.96 8.69
CA ASN A 88 4.51 -1.32 8.01
C ASN A 88 4.33 -1.89 6.60
N LEU A 89 3.09 -1.86 6.12
CA LEU A 89 2.69 -2.09 4.75
C LEU A 89 2.18 -0.77 4.18
N HIS A 90 2.76 -0.32 3.08
CA HIS A 90 2.30 0.83 2.31
C HIS A 90 1.67 0.35 1.02
N VAL A 91 0.50 0.90 0.70
CA VAL A 91 -0.21 0.69 -0.56
C VAL A 91 -0.43 2.06 -1.19
N GLU A 92 0.24 2.31 -2.29
CA GLU A 92 0.09 3.52 -3.09
C GLU A 92 -0.65 3.18 -4.37
N VAL A 93 -1.73 3.90 -4.66
CA VAL A 93 -2.42 3.84 -5.94
C VAL A 93 -2.34 5.23 -6.56
N ALA A 94 -1.47 5.37 -7.54
CA ALA A 94 -1.34 6.59 -8.34
C ALA A 94 -2.22 6.46 -9.59
N GLY A 95 -3.21 7.35 -9.69
CA GLY A 95 -4.27 7.26 -10.69
C GLY A 95 -4.45 8.57 -11.43
N HIS A 96 -3.81 8.71 -12.60
CA HIS A 96 -4.00 9.88 -13.48
C HIS A 96 -5.38 9.90 -14.18
N ASP A 97 -6.36 9.15 -13.67
CA ASP A 97 -7.73 9.10 -14.19
C ASP A 97 -8.72 9.99 -13.41
N GLY A 98 -8.23 10.73 -12.41
CA GLY A 98 -8.99 11.72 -11.63
C GLY A 98 -10.01 11.11 -10.66
N LYS A 99 -9.91 9.81 -10.34
CA LYS A 99 -10.78 9.12 -9.40
C LYS A 99 -10.15 8.97 -8.03
N ASP A 100 -10.99 8.87 -7.00
CA ASP A 100 -10.53 8.53 -5.65
C ASP A 100 -10.25 7.02 -5.56
N HIS A 101 -8.98 6.65 -5.33
CA HIS A 101 -8.54 5.25 -5.27
C HIS A 101 -8.50 4.69 -3.84
N LYS A 102 -9.10 5.37 -2.86
CA LYS A 102 -9.15 4.95 -1.46
C LYS A 102 -9.63 3.51 -1.27
N ASP A 103 -10.78 3.17 -1.83
CA ASP A 103 -11.37 1.84 -1.63
C ASP A 103 -10.52 0.74 -2.28
N ASN A 104 -9.83 1.07 -3.38
CA ASN A 104 -8.89 0.17 -4.04
C ASN A 104 -7.69 -0.12 -3.14
N ALA A 105 -7.08 0.92 -2.56
CA ALA A 105 -5.95 0.78 -1.64
C ALA A 105 -6.33 -0.07 -0.41
N ILE A 106 -7.53 0.13 0.16
CA ILE A 106 -8.03 -0.64 1.29
C ILE A 106 -8.26 -2.11 0.90
N ALA A 107 -8.85 -2.37 -0.27
CA ALA A 107 -9.08 -3.73 -0.76
C ALA A 107 -7.77 -4.50 -0.97
N ILE A 108 -6.78 -3.86 -1.59
CA ILE A 108 -5.44 -4.43 -1.80
C ILE A 108 -4.77 -4.73 -0.46
N ALA A 109 -4.80 -3.78 0.49
CA ALA A 109 -4.24 -4.00 1.82
C ALA A 109 -4.88 -5.21 2.52
N ARG A 110 -6.22 -5.35 2.47
CA ARG A 110 -6.92 -6.50 3.06
C ARG A 110 -6.49 -7.83 2.44
N ASP A 111 -6.37 -7.87 1.12
CA ASP A 111 -5.94 -9.07 0.39
C ASP A 111 -4.52 -9.49 0.82
N ILE A 112 -3.57 -8.55 0.83
CA ILE A 112 -2.19 -8.79 1.29
C ILE A 112 -2.17 -9.29 2.73
N LEU A 113 -2.89 -8.62 3.63
CA LEU A 113 -2.94 -9.02 5.05
C LEU A 113 -3.47 -10.44 5.24
N SER A 114 -4.40 -10.90 4.41
CA SER A 114 -4.94 -12.27 4.44
C SER A 114 -3.93 -13.36 4.04
N HIS A 115 -2.72 -12.96 3.63
CA HIS A 115 -1.67 -13.86 3.15
C HIS A 115 -0.39 -13.78 3.98
N LEU A 116 -0.34 -12.90 4.99
CA LEU A 116 0.78 -12.77 5.93
C LEU A 116 0.67 -13.72 7.13
N HIS A 117 -0.14 -14.78 7.03
CA HIS A 117 -0.31 -15.80 8.06
C HIS A 117 0.93 -16.71 8.22
#